data_AF-A0A6N7ASG1-F1
#
_entry.id   AF-A0A6N7ASG1-F1
#
_cell.length_a   1.000
_cell.length_b   1.000
_cell.length_c   1.000
_cell.angle_alpha   90.00
_cell.angle_beta   90.00
_cell.angle_gamma   90.00
#
_symmetry.space_group_name_H-M   'P 1'
#
loop_
_entity.id
_entity.type
_entity.pdbx_description
1 polymer ?
#
loop_
_entity_poly.entity_id
_entity_poly.type
_entity_poly.pdbx_seq_one_letter_code
_entity_poly.pdbx_strand_id
1 'polypeptide(L)'
;MIIPQVYGDEKAEHNCTKCHQITNSEAQDILKEGIPDAKVLEAGPGPVKGLWEVAFDSKGQKGIVYISFSKELVVSGAVFNLKTKTNLTGDRLYSLNRVDISQIPLGDALVMGDKNAKHKVVVFDDPD
;
A
#
# COMPACT_ATOMS: atom_id res chain seq x y z
N MET A 1 0.71 -49.88 -8.13
CA MET A 1 0.55 -48.54 -7.52
C MET A 1 0.53 -47.55 -8.67
N ILE A 2 -0.66 -47.16 -9.12
CA ILE A 2 -0.83 -46.26 -10.28
C ILE A 2 -0.87 -44.85 -9.72
N ILE A 3 0.14 -44.03 -10.01
CA ILE A 3 0.12 -42.60 -9.68
C ILE A 3 -0.81 -41.95 -10.71
N PRO A 4 -1.95 -41.35 -10.31
CA PRO A 4 -2.75 -40.60 -11.26
C PRO A 4 -1.96 -39.33 -11.62
N GLN A 5 -1.55 -39.27 -12.88
CA GLN A 5 -0.96 -38.11 -13.50
C GLN A 5 -2.05 -37.04 -13.60
N VAL A 6 -2.03 -36.08 -12.68
CA VAL A 6 -2.97 -34.97 -12.66
C VAL A 6 -2.62 -34.06 -13.84
N TYR A 7 -3.44 -34.13 -14.89
CA TYR A 7 -3.42 -33.18 -16.00
C TYR A 7 -3.89 -31.83 -15.46
N GLY A 8 -2.95 -30.90 -15.26
CA GLY A 8 -3.27 -29.51 -15.04
C GLY A 8 -3.65 -28.89 -16.38
N ASP A 9 -4.95 -28.90 -16.67
CA ASP A 9 -5.51 -28.26 -17.86
C ASP A 9 -5.13 -26.77 -17.93
N GLU A 10 -4.88 -26.36 -19.17
CA GLU A 10 -4.43 -25.03 -19.57
C GLU A 10 -5.41 -23.93 -19.13
N LYS A 11 -4.85 -22.86 -18.55
CA LYS A 11 -5.43 -21.49 -18.51
C LYS A 11 -6.83 -21.36 -17.90
N ALA A 12 -6.97 -21.67 -16.61
CA ALA A 12 -8.00 -21.03 -15.83
C ALA A 12 -7.42 -19.73 -15.20
N GLU A 13 -7.64 -18.58 -15.84
CA GLU A 13 -7.49 -17.27 -15.18
C GLU A 13 -8.61 -17.11 -14.12
N HIS A 14 -8.51 -17.90 -13.04
CA HIS A 14 -9.34 -17.71 -11.87
C HIS A 14 -8.92 -16.41 -11.20
N ASN A 15 -9.71 -15.36 -11.43
CA ASN A 15 -9.54 -14.11 -10.73
C ASN A 15 -9.99 -14.30 -9.27
N CYS A 16 -9.05 -14.72 -8.41
CA CYS A 16 -9.32 -15.10 -7.03
C CYS A 16 -9.95 -13.97 -6.20
N THR A 17 -9.83 -12.70 -6.63
CA THR A 17 -10.46 -11.56 -5.94
C THR A 17 -11.98 -11.50 -6.08
N LYS A 18 -12.57 -12.28 -7.00
CA LYS A 18 -14.04 -12.40 -7.11
C LYS A 18 -14.64 -13.20 -5.95
N CYS A 19 -13.90 -14.16 -5.40
CA CYS A 19 -14.34 -15.03 -4.31
C CYS A 19 -13.70 -14.67 -2.97
N HIS A 20 -12.55 -14.00 -2.98
CA HIS A 20 -11.82 -13.57 -1.79
C HIS A 20 -11.86 -12.04 -1.68
N GLN A 21 -12.92 -11.54 -1.04
CA GLN A 21 -13.08 -10.14 -0.68
C GLN A 21 -12.59 -9.91 0.75
N ILE A 22 -12.00 -8.75 0.98
CA ILE A 22 -11.69 -8.23 2.30
C ILE A 22 -12.36 -6.87 2.44
N THR A 23 -13.00 -6.64 3.58
CA THR A 23 -13.48 -5.32 3.96
C THR A 23 -12.47 -4.64 4.89
N ASN A 24 -12.48 -3.30 4.90
CA ASN A 24 -11.63 -2.54 5.83
C ASN A 24 -11.91 -2.88 7.30
N SER A 25 -13.16 -3.23 7.65
CA SER A 25 -13.51 -3.63 9.02
C SER A 25 -12.88 -4.97 9.40
N GLU A 26 -12.93 -5.96 8.52
CA GLU A 26 -12.29 -7.25 8.78
C GLU A 26 -10.76 -7.11 8.88
N ALA A 27 -10.17 -6.32 8.00
CA ALA A 27 -8.75 -6.00 8.05
C ALA A 27 -8.37 -5.35 9.39
N GLN A 28 -9.21 -4.44 9.86
CA GLN A 28 -9.02 -3.72 11.11
C GLN A 28 -9.06 -4.63 12.32
N ASP A 29 -9.93 -5.65 12.32
CA ASP A 29 -10.03 -6.58 13.44
C ASP A 29 -8.84 -7.54 13.49
N ILE A 30 -8.37 -8.03 12.34
CA ILE A 30 -7.15 -8.85 12.25
C ILE A 30 -5.92 -8.05 12.72
N LEU A 31 -5.80 -6.78 12.29
CA LEU A 31 -4.64 -5.96 12.60
C LEU A 31 -4.55 -5.56 14.08
N LYS A 32 -5.68 -5.40 14.78
CA LYS A 32 -5.70 -5.01 16.21
C LYS A 32 -4.97 -6.03 17.10
N GLU A 33 -4.97 -7.31 16.72
CA GLU A 33 -4.29 -8.35 17.51
C GLU A 33 -2.76 -8.19 17.50
N GLY A 34 -2.19 -7.74 16.38
CA GLY A 34 -0.74 -7.53 16.23
C GLY A 34 -0.27 -6.09 16.44
N ILE A 35 -1.10 -5.11 16.08
CA ILE A 35 -0.80 -3.67 16.15
C ILE A 35 -2.03 -2.95 16.74
N PRO A 36 -2.11 -2.81 18.08
CA PRO A 36 -3.31 -2.30 18.75
C PRO A 36 -3.72 -0.89 18.34
N ASP A 37 -2.76 -0.04 17.98
CA ASP A 37 -2.97 1.35 17.60
C ASP A 37 -3.08 1.55 16.07
N ALA A 38 -3.22 0.48 15.28
CA ALA A 38 -3.37 0.59 13.83
C ALA A 38 -4.79 0.99 13.44
N LYS A 39 -4.92 2.02 12.61
CA LYS A 39 -6.14 2.39 11.92
C LYS A 39 -6.02 2.02 10.44
N VAL A 40 -6.85 1.10 9.96
CA VAL A 40 -6.87 0.71 8.55
C VAL A 40 -7.35 1.87 7.70
N LEU A 41 -6.57 2.20 6.68
CA LEU A 41 -6.88 3.20 5.67
C LEU A 41 -7.56 2.55 4.46
N GLU A 42 -6.96 1.47 3.97
CA GLU A 42 -7.40 0.76 2.77
C GLU A 42 -6.97 -0.70 2.85
N ALA A 43 -7.88 -1.62 2.53
CA ALA A 43 -7.58 -3.03 2.34
C ALA A 43 -8.03 -3.48 0.95
N GLY A 44 -7.17 -4.22 0.24
CA GLY A 44 -7.46 -4.65 -1.12
C GLY A 44 -6.50 -5.72 -1.64
N PRO A 45 -6.63 -6.12 -2.92
CA PRO A 45 -5.73 -7.08 -3.53
C PRO A 45 -4.27 -6.59 -3.53
N GLY A 46 -3.35 -7.43 -3.06
CA GLY A 46 -1.92 -7.12 -3.07
C GLY A 46 -1.22 -7.51 -4.38
N PRO A 47 0.05 -7.08 -4.57
CA PRO A 47 0.85 -7.44 -5.73
C PRO A 47 1.26 -8.93 -5.76
N VAL A 48 1.18 -9.61 -4.62
CA VAL A 48 1.45 -11.05 -4.49
C VAL A 48 0.12 -11.80 -4.48
N LYS A 49 -0.04 -12.77 -5.39
CA LYS A 49 -1.24 -13.60 -5.45
C LYS A 49 -1.46 -14.32 -4.12
N GLY A 50 -2.69 -14.32 -3.63
CA GLY A 50 -3.05 -14.94 -2.34
C GLY A 50 -2.82 -14.04 -1.12
N LEU A 51 -2.33 -12.82 -1.31
CA LEU A 51 -2.21 -11.81 -0.26
C LEU A 51 -3.07 -10.59 -0.57
N TRP A 52 -3.73 -10.07 0.46
CA TRP A 52 -4.30 -8.75 0.47
C TRP A 52 -3.28 -7.75 0.98
N GLU A 53 -3.22 -6.58 0.38
CA GLU A 53 -2.49 -5.43 0.89
C GLU A 53 -3.39 -4.65 1.83
N VAL A 54 -2.88 -4.32 3.02
CA VAL A 54 -3.58 -3.47 3.97
C VAL A 54 -2.68 -2.30 4.35
N ALA A 55 -3.12 -1.12 3.97
CA ALA A 55 -2.55 0.14 4.39
C ALA A 55 -3.19 0.56 5.72
N PHE A 56 -2.36 0.96 6.68
CA PHE A 56 -2.80 1.44 7.97
C PHE A 56 -2.02 2.69 8.38
N ASP A 57 -2.60 3.47 9.28
CA ASP A 57 -1.93 4.54 10.01
C ASP A 57 -1.77 4.11 11.46
N SER A 58 -0.58 4.26 12.02
CA SER A 58 -0.36 4.13 13.45
C SER A 58 0.38 5.37 13.95
N LYS A 59 -0.30 6.15 14.81
CA LYS A 59 0.26 7.37 15.41
C LYS A 59 0.82 8.36 14.38
N GLY A 60 0.16 8.49 13.22
CA GLY A 60 0.58 9.39 12.14
C GLY A 60 1.67 8.81 11.21
N GLN A 61 2.09 7.57 11.43
CA GLN A 61 2.98 6.86 10.52
C GLN A 61 2.17 5.85 9.70
N LYS A 62 2.16 6.03 8.38
CA LYS A 62 1.53 5.09 7.46
C LYS A 62 2.42 3.88 7.26
N GLY A 63 1.82 2.70 7.24
CA GLY A 63 2.46 1.42 7.01
C GLY A 63 1.64 0.55 6.08
N ILE A 64 2.29 -0.50 5.56
CA ILE A 64 1.66 -1.52 4.73
C ILE A 64 2.03 -2.87 5.30
N VAL A 65 1.02 -3.73 5.48
CA VAL A 65 1.21 -5.17 5.73
C VAL A 65 0.42 -5.97 4.71
N TYR A 66 0.74 -7.26 4.63
CA TYR A 66 0.05 -8.19 3.76
C TYR A 66 -0.65 -9.26 4.58
N ILE A 67 -1.89 -9.58 4.25
CA ILE A 67 -2.69 -10.61 4.93
C ILE A 67 -2.98 -11.73 3.94
N SER A 68 -2.73 -12.98 4.31
CA SER A 68 -3.09 -14.12 3.48
C SER A 68 -4.61 -14.22 3.26
N PHE A 69 -5.05 -14.77 2.14
CA PHE A 69 -6.49 -14.97 1.89
C PHE A 69 -7.18 -15.89 2.91
N SER A 70 -6.43 -16.73 3.65
CA SER A 70 -6.97 -17.50 4.78
C SER A 70 -7.23 -16.67 6.04
N LYS A 71 -6.79 -15.39 6.07
CA LYS A 71 -6.88 -14.46 7.22
C LYS A 71 -6.06 -14.87 8.46
N GLU A 72 -5.21 -15.88 8.35
CA GLU A 72 -4.46 -16.43 9.50
C GLU A 72 -3.02 -15.92 9.59
N LEU A 73 -2.47 -15.44 8.47
CA LEU A 73 -1.07 -15.02 8.37
C LEU A 73 -0.98 -13.54 8.01
N VAL A 74 -0.13 -12.83 8.75
CA VAL A 74 0.30 -11.46 8.46
C VAL A 74 1.77 -11.48 8.06
N VAL A 75 2.08 -10.85 6.94
CA VAL A 75 3.43 -10.70 6.40
C VAL A 75 3.80 -9.22 6.45
N SER A 76 4.91 -8.91 7.11
CA SER A 76 5.48 -7.57 7.20
C SER A 76 6.78 -7.50 6.41
N GLY A 77 6.94 -6.48 5.57
CA GLY A 77 8.12 -6.28 4.74
C GLY A 77 7.79 -5.61 3.41
N ALA A 78 8.77 -5.61 2.51
CA ALA A 78 8.66 -5.01 1.18
C ALA A 78 8.59 -6.07 0.10
N VAL A 79 7.69 -5.86 -0.87
CA VAL A 79 7.57 -6.67 -2.08
C VAL A 79 8.39 -6.03 -3.19
N PHE A 80 9.38 -6.78 -3.68
CA PHE A 80 10.21 -6.37 -4.81
C PHE A 80 9.81 -7.10 -6.08
N ASN A 81 9.63 -6.36 -7.16
CA ASN A 81 9.56 -6.95 -8.48
C ASN A 81 10.99 -7.19 -8.99
N LEU A 82 11.40 -8.45 -9.06
CA LEU A 82 12.77 -8.82 -9.47
C LEU A 82 13.06 -8.51 -10.94
N LYS A 83 12.04 -8.49 -11.81
CA LYS A 83 12.22 -8.20 -13.24
C LYS A 83 12.51 -6.72 -13.46
N THR A 84 11.77 -5.84 -12.79
CA THR A 84 11.92 -4.39 -12.92
C THR A 84 12.88 -3.80 -11.88
N LYS A 85 13.32 -4.61 -10.89
CA LYS A 85 14.11 -4.19 -9.73
C LYS A 85 13.46 -3.06 -8.93
N THR A 86 12.12 -3.04 -8.87
CA THR A 86 11.35 -1.99 -8.18
C THR A 86 10.80 -2.47 -6.85
N ASN A 87 10.73 -1.57 -5.87
CA ASN A 87 10.11 -1.81 -4.57
C ASN A 87 8.64 -1.37 -4.62
N LEU A 88 7.73 -2.33 -4.85
CA LEU A 88 6.30 -2.04 -5.03
C LEU A 88 5.67 -1.50 -3.75
N THR A 89 6.05 -2.03 -2.58
CA THR A 89 5.57 -1.56 -1.29
C THR A 89 6.07 -0.15 -1.00
N GLY A 90 7.32 0.16 -1.35
CA GLY A 90 7.90 1.50 -1.22
C GLY A 90 7.17 2.53 -2.07
N ASP A 91 6.91 2.22 -3.34
CA ASP A 91 6.17 3.10 -4.26
C ASP A 91 4.75 3.35 -3.77
N ARG A 92 4.11 2.31 -3.24
CA ARG A 92 2.77 2.41 -2.63
C ARG A 92 2.79 3.28 -1.38
N LEU A 93 3.77 3.09 -0.49
CA LEU A 93 3.93 3.89 0.72
C LEU A 93 4.21 5.37 0.39
N TYR A 94 5.05 5.63 -0.61
CA TYR A 94 5.28 6.98 -1.13
C TYR A 94 3.97 7.61 -1.62
N SER A 95 3.17 6.84 -2.37
CA SER A 95 1.88 7.30 -2.87
C SER A 95 0.88 7.59 -1.74
N LEU A 96 0.86 6.77 -0.70
CA LEU A 96 0.03 6.97 0.50
C LEU A 96 0.45 8.21 1.30
N ASN A 97 1.74 8.55 1.29
CA ASN A 97 2.30 9.70 1.99
C ASN A 97 2.26 11.00 1.16
N ARG A 98 1.68 10.97 -0.04
CA ARG A 98 1.59 12.16 -0.88
C ARG A 98 0.72 13.23 -0.23
N VAL A 99 1.28 14.43 -0.10
CA VAL A 99 0.57 15.62 0.39
C VAL A 99 -0.14 16.29 -0.77
N ASP A 100 -1.38 16.73 -0.55
CA ASP A 100 -2.10 17.60 -1.49
C ASP A 100 -1.53 19.02 -1.40
N ILE A 101 -0.74 19.40 -2.41
CA ILE A 101 -0.08 20.71 -2.49
C ILE A 101 -1.11 21.85 -2.50
N SER A 102 -2.34 21.60 -2.99
CA SER A 102 -3.39 22.63 -3.03
C SER A 102 -3.87 23.07 -1.63
N GLN A 103 -3.64 22.22 -0.61
CA GLN A 103 -3.95 22.55 0.78
C GLN A 103 -2.89 23.42 1.45
N ILE A 104 -1.74 23.64 0.80
CA ILE A 104 -0.70 24.50 1.33
C ILE A 104 -1.05 25.96 1.00
N PRO A 105 -1.23 26.85 2.00
CA PRO A 105 -1.56 28.24 1.75
C PRO A 105 -0.32 28.98 1.20
N LEU A 106 -0.28 29.19 -0.12
CA LEU A 106 0.82 29.89 -0.80
C LEU A 106 0.55 31.39 -0.99
N GLY A 107 -0.50 31.94 -0.38
CA GLY A 107 -0.91 33.35 -0.56
C GLY A 107 0.16 34.35 -0.11
N ASP A 108 0.80 34.07 1.03
CA ASP A 108 1.86 34.90 1.62
C ASP A 108 3.26 34.36 1.30
N ALA A 109 3.37 33.39 0.38
CA ALA A 109 4.64 32.78 0.05
C ALA A 109 5.50 33.71 -0.82
N LEU A 110 6.78 33.84 -0.47
CA LEU A 110 7.77 34.52 -1.30
C LEU A 110 8.18 33.60 -2.46
N VAL A 111 7.87 34.02 -3.70
CA VAL A 111 8.28 33.26 -4.90
C VAL A 111 9.73 33.61 -5.23
N MET A 112 10.61 32.61 -5.15
CA MET A 112 12.01 32.72 -5.59
C MET A 112 12.20 32.02 -6.94
N GLY A 113 12.74 32.74 -7.93
CA GLY A 113 13.00 32.22 -9.27
C GLY A 113 11.83 32.41 -10.26
N ASP A 114 11.74 31.52 -11.26
CA ASP A 114 10.71 31.59 -12.31
C ASP A 114 9.35 31.10 -11.80
N LYS A 115 8.33 31.96 -11.90
CA LYS A 115 6.94 31.67 -11.54
C LYS A 115 6.35 30.48 -12.34
N ASN A 116 6.86 30.25 -13.55
CA ASN A 116 6.42 29.20 -14.47
C ASN A 116 7.34 27.97 -14.47
N ALA A 117 8.25 27.86 -13.50
CA ALA A 117 9.12 26.70 -13.39
C ALA A 117 8.32 25.38 -13.36
N LYS A 118 8.81 24.39 -14.13
CA LYS A 118 8.23 23.04 -14.22
C LYS A 118 8.20 22.30 -12.88
N HIS A 119 9.23 22.52 -12.06
CA HIS A 119 9.38 21.93 -10.75
C HIS A 119 9.33 23.06 -9.71
N LYS A 120 8.46 22.90 -8.71
CA LYS A 120 8.27 23.86 -7.62
C LYS A 120 8.60 23.16 -6.31
N VAL A 121 9.33 23.86 -5.45
CA VAL A 121 9.66 23.42 -4.10
C VAL A 121 9.02 24.42 -3.15
N VAL A 122 8.29 23.91 -2.15
CA VAL A 122 7.76 24.74 -1.06
C VAL A 122 8.66 24.51 0.14
N VAL A 123 9.22 25.60 0.66
CA VAL A 123 10.06 25.61 1.86
C VAL A 123 9.30 26.35 2.95
N PHE A 124 9.21 25.73 4.13
CA PHE A 124 8.75 26.39 5.35
C PHE A 124 10.00 26.74 6.14
N ASP A 125 10.19 28.03 6.43
CA ASP A 125 11.37 28.57 7.09
C ASP A 125 10.94 29.48 8.24
N ASP A 126 11.72 29.49 9.32
CA ASP A 126 11.51 30.32 10.51
C ASP A 126 12.77 31.20 10.69
N PRO A 127 12.65 32.54 10.78
CA PRO A 127 13.80 33.44 10.80
C PRO A 127 14.66 33.40 12.09
N ASP A 128 14.28 32.60 13.09
CA ASP A 128 15.03 32.41 14.35
C ASP A 128 16.23 31.45 14.24
#